data_AF-A0A444ZH28-F1
#
_entry.id   AF-A0A444ZH28-F1
#
_cell.length_a   1.000
_cell.length_b   1.000
_cell.length_c   1.000
_cell.angle_alpha   90.00
_cell.angle_beta   90.00
_cell.angle_gamma   90.00
#
_symmetry.space_group_name_H-M   'P 1'
#
loop_
_entity.id
_entity.type
_entity.pdbx_description
1 polymer ?
#
loop_
_entity_poly.entity_id
_entity_poly.type
_entity_poly.pdbx_seq_one_letter_code
_entity_poly.pdbx_strand_id
1 'polypeptide(L)' 'MAMHGVGFTLGLLIQCFDWKRVSEEPIDMRERNWFTLSRLTPLKAMCKPRPIVNKVFSNI' A
#
# COMPACT_ATOMS: atom_id res chain seq x y z
N MET A 1 -18.18 1.64 9.36
CA MET A 1 -16.99 2.48 9.67
C MET A 1 -15.69 1.90 9.08
N ALA A 2 -15.39 0.60 9.24
CA ALA A 2 -14.16 -0.02 8.73
C ALA A 2 -13.90 0.22 7.22
N MET A 3 -14.92 0.07 6.36
CA MET A 3 -14.77 0.24 4.91
C MET A 3 -14.39 1.67 4.48
N HIS A 4 -14.85 2.69 5.20
CA HIS A 4 -14.46 4.08 4.91
C HIS A 4 -12.98 4.30 5.23
N GLY A 5 -12.49 3.79 6.36
CA GLY A 5 -11.07 3.87 6.72
C GLY A 5 -10.16 3.16 5.72
N VAL A 6 -10.59 1.98 5.22
CA VAL A 6 -9.88 1.26 4.16
C VAL A 6 -9.82 2.08 2.87
N GLY A 7 -10.94 2.68 2.45
CA GLY A 7 -11.02 3.52 1.25
C GLY A 7 -10.10 4.74 1.32
N PHE A 8 -10.13 5.50 2.42
CA PHE A 8 -9.25 6.66 2.60
C PHE A 8 -7.77 6.27 2.63
N THR A 9 -7.43 5.21 3.35
CA THR A 9 -6.04 4.73 3.43
C THR A 9 -5.53 4.31 2.06
N LEU A 10 -6.33 3.53 1.31
CA LEU A 10 -5.96 3.09 -0.02
C LEU A 10 -5.84 4.27 -1.00
N GLY A 11 -6.79 5.20 -0.96
CA GLY A 11 -6.74 6.42 -1.77
C GLY A 11 -5.49 7.24 -1.50
N LEU A 12 -5.12 7.43 -0.23
CA LEU A 12 -3.90 8.12 0.17
C LEU A 12 -2.64 7.43 -0.36
N LEU A 13 -2.54 6.10 -0.20
CA LEU A 13 -1.40 5.31 -0.70
C LEU A 13 -1.24 5.42 -2.22
N ILE A 14 -2.34 5.45 -2.97
CA ILE A 14 -2.34 5.60 -4.44
C ILE A 14 -1.96 7.03 -4.86
N GLN A 15 -2.51 8.04 -4.18
CA GLN A 15 -2.32 9.43 -4.56
C GLN A 15 -0.94 9.98 -4.18
N CYS A 16 -0.38 9.51 -3.06
CA CYS A 16 0.84 10.06 -2.50
C CYS A 16 2.12 9.34 -2.91
N PHE A 17 2.05 8.11 -3.42
CA PHE A 17 3.25 7.31 -3.66
C PHE A 17 3.29 6.68 -5.05
N ASP A 18 4.48 6.67 -5.64
CA ASP A 18 4.81 5.78 -6.74
C ASP A 18 5.26 4.43 -6.18
N TRP A 19 4.77 3.34 -6.77
CA TRP A 19 5.00 1.98 -6.30
C TRP A 19 5.82 1.18 -7.32
N LYS A 20 6.78 0.41 -6.82
CA LYS A 20 7.54 -0.56 -7.62
C LYS A 20 7.67 -1.87 -6.86
N ARG A 21 7.68 -3.00 -7.57
CA ARG A 21 8.01 -4.30 -6.97
C ARG A 21 9.47 -4.33 -6.52
N VAL A 22 9.73 -5.10 -5.47
CA VAL A 22 11.10 -5.35 -4.99
C VAL A 22 11.91 -6.23 -5.96
N SER A 23 11.24 -7.10 -6.74
CA SER A 23 11.81 -7.95 -7.77
C SER A 23 10.81 -8.15 -8.92
N GLU A 24 11.25 -8.74 -10.03
CA GLU A 24 10.37 -9.10 -11.16
C GLU A 24 9.59 -10.39 -10.93
N GLU A 25 9.93 -11.13 -9.87
CA GLU A 25 9.29 -12.41 -9.54
C GLU A 25 7.78 -12.24 -9.28
N PRO A 26 6.97 -13.26 -9.62
CA PRO A 26 5.57 -13.29 -9.28
C PRO A 26 5.34 -13.14 -7.77
N ILE A 27 4.39 -12.30 -7.42
CA ILE A 27 3.98 -12.07 -6.04
C ILE A 27 3.17 -13.29 -5.55
N ASP A 28 3.63 -13.97 -4.50
CA ASP A 28 2.91 -15.11 -3.89
C ASP A 28 1.62 -14.65 -3.20
N MET A 29 0.48 -14.87 -3.84
CA MET A 29 -0.83 -14.47 -3.35
C MET A 29 -1.52 -15.54 -2.47
N ARG A 30 -0.85 -16.64 -2.14
CA ARG A 30 -1.45 -17.67 -1.26
C ARG A 30 -1.73 -17.10 0.13
N GLU A 31 -2.76 -17.61 0.78
CA GLU A 31 -3.18 -17.20 2.11
C GLU A 31 -2.47 -18.01 3.21
N ARG A 32 -2.23 -17.38 4.37
CA ARG A 32 -1.59 -18.02 5.52
C ARG A 32 -2.57 -18.71 6.45
N ASN A 33 -3.75 -18.11 6.62
CA ASN A 33 -4.75 -18.50 7.60
C ASN A 33 -6.14 -18.35 6.98
N TRP A 34 -7.07 -19.19 7.39
CA TRP A 34 -8.45 -19.17 6.88
C TRP A 34 -9.32 -18.10 7.54
N PHE A 35 -9.03 -17.77 8.79
CA PHE A 35 -9.82 -16.80 9.57
C PHE A 35 -9.49 -15.35 9.24
N THR A 36 -8.26 -15.08 8.78
CA THR A 36 -7.79 -13.75 8.40
C THR A 36 -7.18 -13.84 7.01
N LEU A 37 -7.66 -13.00 6.09
CA LEU A 37 -7.17 -12.88 4.70
C LEU A 37 -5.75 -12.27 4.66
N SER A 38 -4.81 -12.96 5.28
CA SER A 38 -3.40 -12.59 5.37
C SER A 38 -2.61 -13.40 4.38
N ARG A 39 -1.67 -12.75 3.69
CA ARG A 39 -0.81 -13.45 2.72
C ARG A 39 0.20 -14.34 3.43
N LEU A 40 0.44 -15.52 2.87
CA LEU A 40 1.43 -16.51 3.33
C LEU A 40 2.82 -15.87 3.42
N THR A 41 3.17 -15.14 2.37
CA THR A 41 4.37 -14.31 2.30
C THR A 41 3.96 -12.83 2.41
N PRO A 42 4.47 -12.06 3.38
CA PRO A 42 4.15 -10.64 3.53
C PRO A 42 4.44 -9.86 2.24
N LEU A 43 3.52 -8.96 1.86
CA LEU A 43 3.73 -8.08 0.71
C LEU A 43 4.86 -7.08 1.02
N LYS A 44 5.87 -7.06 0.15
CA LYS A 44 6.91 -6.02 0.14
C LYS A 44 6.83 -5.24 -1.17
N ALA A 45 6.94 -3.92 -1.08
CA ALA A 45 6.99 -3.03 -2.22
C ALA A 45 7.92 -1.86 -1.91
N MET A 46 8.52 -1.30 -2.96
CA MET A 46 9.20 -0.02 -2.87
C MET A 46 8.16 1.09 -3.06
N CYS A 47 8.27 2.14 -2.25
CA CYS A 47 7.45 3.34 -2.39
C CYS A 47 8.34 4.58 -2.51
N LYS A 48 7.93 5.53 -3.37
CA LYS A 48 8.55 6.84 -3.49
C LYS A 48 7.49 7.92 -3.32
N PRO A 49 7.64 8.88 -2.39
CA PRO A 49 6.71 9.98 -2.25
C PRO A 49 6.62 10.80 -3.55
N ARG A 50 5.40 11.13 -3.96
CA ARG A 50 5.12 12.01 -5.10
C ARG A 50 5.30 13.47 -4.69
N PRO A 51 5.61 14.40 -5.63
CA PRO A 51 5.80 15.81 -5.31
C PRO A 51 4.61 16.48 -4.61
N ILE A 52 3.38 15.98 -4.82
CA ILE A 52 2.18 16.45 -4.11
C ILE A 52 2.30 16.33 -2.59
N VAL A 53 3.02 15.31 -2.11
CA VAL A 53 3.22 15.04 -0.69
C VAL A 53 3.95 16.20 -0.02
N ASN A 54 4.96 16.76 -0.68
CA ASN A 54 5.67 17.93 -0.17
C ASN A 54 4.73 19.14 -0.03
N LYS A 55 3.79 19.34 -0.96
CA LYS A 55 2.81 20.44 -0.87
C LYS A 55 1.85 20.27 0.30
N VAL A 56 1.47 19.03 0.63
CA VAL A 56 0.62 18.74 1.79
C VAL A 56 1.37 19.01 3.09
N PHE A 57 2.62 18.58 3.19
CA PHE A 57 3.43 18.78 4.39
C PHE A 57 4.04 20.18 4.55
N SER A 58 4.11 20.98 3.49
CA SER A 58 4.53 22.39 3.56
C SER A 58 3.45 23.31 4.13
N ASN A 59 2.21 22.84 4.24
CA ASN A 59 1.04 23.61 4.69
C ASN A 59 0.55 23.19 6.09
N ILE A 60 1.31 22.34 6.79
CA ILE A 60 1.15 21.96 8.20
C ILE A 60 2.27 22.63 8.99
#